data_AF-A0A3R5VAH6-F1
#
_entry.id   AF-A0A3R5VAH6-F1
#
_cell.length_a   1.000
_cell.length_b   1.000
_cell.length_c   1.000
_cell.angle_alpha   90.00
_cell.angle_beta   90.00
_cell.angle_gamma   90.00
#
_symmetry.space_group_name_H-M   'P 1'
#
loop_
_entity.id
_entity.type
_entity.pdbx_description
1 polymer ?
#
loop_
_entity_poly.entity_id
_entity_poly.type
_entity_poly.pdbx_seq_one_letter_code
_entity_poly.pdbx_strand_id
1 'polypeptide(L)' 'MEVIKMNDVNKFAPHETLELHELLNTGVLAAKKLNTTVGMVKDQELKEFMKNTLTTKKTNINDIQSIVSRIQTSEVK' A
#
# COMPACT_ATOMS: atom_id res chain seq x y z
N MET A 1 4.17 -38.63 4.24
CA MET A 1 5.04 -37.46 3.99
C MET A 1 4.71 -36.98 2.59
N GLU A 2 3.70 -36.12 2.46
CA GLU A 2 3.33 -35.58 1.16
C GLU A 2 4.27 -34.42 0.84
N VAL A 3 5.03 -34.61 -0.23
CA VAL A 3 5.92 -33.61 -0.80
C VAL A 3 5.02 -32.61 -1.53
N ILE A 4 4.80 -31.44 -0.90
CA ILE A 4 4.05 -30.35 -1.53
C ILE A 4 4.87 -29.86 -2.72
N LYS A 5 4.33 -30.09 -3.91
CA LYS A 5 4.86 -29.57 -5.17
C LYS A 5 4.66 -28.05 -5.17
N MET A 6 5.75 -27.33 -5.36
CA MET A 6 5.79 -25.89 -5.62
C MET A 6 4.94 -25.55 -6.85
N ASN A 7 3.64 -25.34 -6.68
CA ASN A 7 2.71 -24.84 -7.71
C ASN A 7 1.46 -24.18 -7.10
N ASP A 8 1.51 -23.75 -5.84
CA ASP A 8 0.45 -22.93 -5.27
C ASP A 8 0.62 -21.48 -5.73
N VAL A 9 -0.29 -21.02 -6.56
CA VAL A 9 -0.50 -19.59 -6.78
C VAL A 9 -0.77 -19.00 -5.40
N ASN A 10 0.18 -18.22 -4.86
CA ASN A 10 0.13 -17.59 -3.53
C ASN A 10 -1.18 -16.80 -3.36
N LYS A 11 -2.23 -17.47 -2.91
CA LYS A 11 -3.52 -16.89 -2.61
C LYS A 11 -3.48 -16.49 -1.16
N PHE A 12 -3.46 -15.19 -0.91
CA PHE A 12 -3.55 -14.63 0.43
C PHE A 12 -4.82 -15.16 1.12
N ALA A 13 -4.71 -15.50 2.39
CA ALA A 13 -5.86 -15.81 3.20
C ALA A 13 -6.81 -14.58 3.27
N PRO A 14 -8.11 -14.78 3.55
CA PRO A 14 -9.07 -13.67 3.58
C PRO A 14 -8.67 -12.53 4.55
N HIS A 15 -8.09 -12.86 5.70
CA HIS A 15 -7.63 -11.87 6.68
C HIS A 15 -6.40 -11.10 6.19
N GLU A 16 -5.46 -11.76 5.51
CA GLU A 16 -4.29 -11.09 4.90
C GLU A 16 -4.73 -10.14 3.78
N THR A 17 -5.73 -10.55 2.98
CA THR A 17 -6.32 -9.67 1.96
C THR A 17 -6.98 -8.44 2.59
N LEU A 18 -7.71 -8.63 3.69
CA LEU A 18 -8.33 -7.54 4.45
C LEU A 18 -7.28 -6.59 5.04
N GLU A 19 -6.20 -7.13 5.61
CA GLU A 19 -5.08 -6.35 6.14
C GLU A 19 -4.39 -5.51 5.04
N LEU A 20 -4.20 -6.08 3.84
CA LEU A 20 -3.66 -5.33 2.69
C LEU A 20 -4.58 -4.17 2.28
N HIS A 21 -5.90 -4.38 2.29
CA HIS A 21 -6.87 -3.30 2.01
C HIS A 21 -6.85 -2.22 3.10
N GLU A 22 -6.74 -2.61 4.37
CA GLU A 22 -6.62 -1.66 5.49
C GLU A 22 -5.33 -0.84 5.40
N LEU A 23 -4.21 -1.50 5.08
CA LEU A 23 -2.92 -0.86 4.90
C LEU A 23 -2.95 0.13 3.72
N LEU A 24 -3.57 -0.26 2.60
CA LEU A 24 -3.77 0.62 1.45
C LEU A 24 -4.59 1.86 1.81
N ASN A 25 -5.73 1.67 2.48
CA ASN A 25 -6.61 2.76 2.89
C ASN A 25 -5.91 3.72 3.85
N THR A 26 -5.16 3.19 4.82
CA THR A 26 -4.35 3.97 5.76
C THR A 26 -3.28 4.78 5.04
N GLY A 27 -2.59 4.16 4.07
CA GLY A 27 -1.60 4.84 3.22
C GLY A 27 -2.21 6.03 2.47
N VAL A 28 -3.35 5.81 1.81
CA VAL A 28 -4.07 6.86 1.05
C VAL A 28 -4.51 8.01 1.96
N LEU A 29 -5.08 7.70 3.13
CA LEU A 29 -5.45 8.70 4.13
C LEU A 29 -4.24 9.53 4.59
N ALA A 30 -3.12 8.88 4.90
CA ALA A 30 -1.89 9.54 5.32
C ALA A 30 -1.32 10.44 4.21
N ALA A 31 -1.26 9.94 2.97
CA ALA A 31 -0.80 10.71 1.82
C ALA A 31 -1.67 11.95 1.58
N LYS A 32 -3.00 11.82 1.70
CA LYS A 32 -3.93 12.94 1.56
C LYS A 32 -3.74 13.98 2.66
N LYS A 33 -3.59 13.54 3.91
CA LYS A 33 -3.28 14.44 5.05
C LYS A 33 -1.99 15.22 4.80
N LEU A 34 -0.90 14.52 4.45
CA LEU A 34 0.39 15.16 4.15
C LEU A 34 0.30 16.14 2.98
N ASN A 35 -0.39 15.77 1.90
CA ASN A 35 -0.53 16.63 0.73
C ASN A 35 -1.31 17.91 1.02
N THR A 36 -2.34 17.84 1.87
CA THR A 36 -3.09 19.03 2.30
C THR A 36 -2.28 19.89 3.29
N THR A 37 -1.49 19.28 4.18
CA THR A 37 -0.81 20.02 5.24
C THR A 37 0.54 20.60 4.83
N VAL A 38 1.26 20.00 3.87
CA VAL A 38 2.61 20.44 3.47
C VAL A 38 2.65 21.89 2.96
N GLY A 39 1.57 22.38 2.36
CA GLY A 39 1.45 23.76 1.90
C GLY A 39 1.37 24.78 3.05
N MET A 40 0.91 24.35 4.23
CA MET A 40 0.76 25.20 5.41
C MET A 40 2.05 25.27 6.27
N VAL A 41 3.02 24.39 6.01
CA VAL A 41 4.28 24.35 6.76
C VAL A 41 5.18 25.51 6.33
N LYS A 42 5.66 26.29 7.29
CA LYS A 42 6.56 27.42 7.05
C LYS A 42 8.02 27.00 7.09
N ASP A 43 8.34 26.10 8.02
CA ASP A 43 9.68 25.56 8.17
C ASP A 43 10.10 24.76 6.93
N GLN A 44 11.21 25.15 6.32
CA GLN A 44 11.62 24.63 5.02
C GLN A 44 12.15 23.19 5.13
N GLU A 45 12.91 22.89 6.18
CA GLU A 45 13.45 21.55 6.43
C GLU A 45 12.32 20.55 6.67
N LEU A 46 11.36 20.90 7.53
CA LEU A 46 10.17 20.10 7.78
C LEU A 46 9.32 19.94 6.53
N LYS A 47 9.18 20.99 5.71
CA LYS A 47 8.45 20.92 4.43
C LYS A 47 9.11 19.93 3.47
N GLU A 48 10.42 19.96 3.33
CA GLU A 48 11.17 19.03 2.49
C GLU A 48 11.07 17.59 3.01
N PHE A 49 11.21 17.40 4.32
CA PHE A 49 10.98 16.12 4.97
C PHE A 49 9.57 15.57 4.67
N MET A 50 8.54 16.42 4.78
CA MET A 50 7.15 16.05 4.48
C MET A 50 6.92 15.74 3.00
N LYS A 51 7.57 16.47 2.08
CA LYS A 51 7.53 16.16 0.64
C LYS A 51 8.17 14.80 0.34
N ASN A 52 9.35 14.53 0.90
CA ASN A 52 10.03 13.24 0.75
C ASN A 52 9.16 12.10 1.31
N THR A 53 8.58 12.33 2.50
CA THR A 53 7.65 11.38 3.12
C THR A 53 6.44 11.12 2.24
N LEU A 54 5.83 12.16 1.66
CA LEU A 54 4.71 12.04 0.74
C LEU A 54 5.08 11.21 -0.50
N THR A 55 6.27 11.43 -1.07
CA THR A 55 6.78 10.64 -2.18
C THR A 55 6.90 9.17 -1.81
N THR A 56 7.56 8.85 -0.70
CA THR A 56 7.66 7.46 -0.22
C THR A 56 6.29 6.82 0.00
N LYS A 57 5.34 7.56 0.60
CA LYS A 57 3.98 7.04 0.80
C LYS A 57 3.26 6.74 -0.51
N LYS A 58 3.42 7.59 -1.53
CA LYS A 58 2.85 7.34 -2.88
C LYS A 58 3.45 6.08 -3.51
N THR A 59 4.76 5.87 -3.38
CA THR A 59 5.41 4.63 -3.86
C THR A 59 4.83 3.41 -3.16
N ASN A 60 4.76 3.42 -1.83
CA ASN A 60 4.21 2.28 -1.07
C ASN A 60 2.74 2.00 -1.44
N ILE A 61 1.92 3.04 -1.65
CA ILE A 61 0.53 2.88 -2.11
C ILE A 61 0.49 2.16 -3.46
N ASN A 62 1.33 2.57 -4.42
CA ASN A 62 1.38 1.95 -5.74
C ASN A 62 1.81 0.48 -5.66
N ASP A 63 2.79 0.17 -4.80
CA ASP A 63 3.25 -1.21 -4.59
C ASP A 63 2.15 -2.09 -4.00
N ILE A 64 1.45 -1.61 -2.97
CA ILE A 64 0.33 -2.33 -2.35
C ILE A 64 -0.84 -2.47 -3.33
N GLN A 65 -1.16 -1.43 -4.10
CA GLN A 65 -2.19 -1.51 -5.15
C GLN A 65 -1.84 -2.58 -6.18
N SER A 66 -0.60 -2.66 -6.62
CA SER A 66 -0.11 -3.70 -7.54
C SER A 66 -0.32 -5.11 -6.98
N ILE A 67 -0.09 -5.29 -5.67
CA ILE A 67 -0.35 -6.56 -4.98
C ILE A 67 -1.86 -6.85 -4.94
N VAL A 68 -2.67 -5.92 -4.44
CA VAL A 68 -4.13 -6.09 -4.31
C VAL A 68 -4.79 -6.37 -5.66
N SER A 69 -4.38 -5.71 -6.74
CA SER A 69 -4.91 -5.97 -8.09
C SER A 69 -4.62 -7.39 -8.58
N ARG A 70 -3.49 -7.99 -8.19
CA ARG A 70 -3.16 -9.39 -8.52
C ARG A 70 -4.02 -10.38 -7.73
N ILE A 71 -4.44 -10.02 -6.51
CA ILE A 71 -5.34 -10.83 -5.68
C ILE A 71 -6.74 -10.89 -6.31
N GLN A 72 -7.27 -9.73 -6.72
CA GLN A 72 -8.62 -9.60 -7.30
C GLN A 72 -8.81 -10.37 -8.62
N THR A 73 -7.76 -10.61 -9.40
CA THR A 73 -7.83 -11.39 -10.66
C THR A 73 -8.01 -12.91 -10.48
N SER A 74 -8.14 -13.40 -9.25
CA SER A 74 -8.21 -14.84 -8.93
C SER A 74 -9.63 -15.41 -8.74
N GLU A 75 -10.69 -14.61 -8.98
CA GLU A 75 -12.10 -15.03 -8.77
C GLU A 75 -12.93 -15.14 -10.05
N VAL A 76 -12.35 -15.04 -11.25
CA VAL A 76 -13.10 -15.26 -12.50
C VAL A 76 -12.39 -16.28 -13.38
N LYS A 77 -12.74 -17.55 -13.17
CA LYS A 77 -12.88 -18.59 -14.21
C LYS A 77 -13.72 -19.74 -13.67
#